data_AF-A0A1V3XG54-F1
#
_entry.id   AF-A0A1V3XG54-F1
#
_cell.length_a   1.000
_cell.length_b   1.000
_cell.length_c   1.000
_cell.angle_alpha   90.00
_cell.angle_beta   90.00
_cell.angle_gamma   90.00
#
_symmetry.space_group_name_H-M   'P 1'
#
loop_
_entity.id
_entity.type
_entity.pdbx_description
1 polymer ?
#
loop_
_entity_poly.entity_id
_entity_poly.type
_entity_poly.pdbx_seq_one_letter_code
_entity_poly.pdbx_strand_id
1 'polypeptide(L)'
;MRYPYVRSILLQYYREAKERLNDPVLAWADIVDDPVKSARYKQARGKGGFVRAEWWEAAELAAAAHVYTIKKYGPDRVSGFSPIPAMSMVSHAVGARFISLIGGSMLSFYDWYADLPVASPQVFGDQTDVPESADWFDASYLIMWGSNVPVTRTPDAHFMTEARYRGQKVVVVSPDYADNTKFADEWLPARPGTDGALAMSMGHVILKEFFVDRPTPYFTDYVKKFTDLPFLVTLAECDGGFVPGKFLTAADLGDTAEGAEFKTVVLDADANPRVPNGSLGYRFTASGEGNWNLDLHGMDPLITLCEVDSDAATVLLPRFDGDSPGVLVRGVPTRLVAGQRVTTVFDLLLAQYGVHREGLPGTWPTGYGDAAEPYTPAWQESITGVPARAAERVAREFASNAERSGAGR
;
A
#
# COMPACT_ATOMS: atom_id res chain seq x y z
N MET A 1 -32.70 -19.65 2.55
CA MET A 1 -33.70 -19.46 3.63
C MET A 1 -35.04 -19.06 3.02
N ARG A 2 -36.18 -19.61 3.49
CA ARG A 2 -37.52 -19.31 2.95
C ARG A 2 -38.40 -18.41 3.84
N TYR A 3 -38.14 -18.38 5.15
CA TYR A 3 -38.91 -17.66 6.17
C TYR A 3 -37.95 -16.94 7.12
N PRO A 4 -38.42 -15.94 7.89
CA PRO A 4 -37.62 -15.42 9.00
C PRO A 4 -37.56 -16.47 10.12
N TYR A 5 -36.36 -16.63 10.69
CA TYR A 5 -36.09 -17.59 11.76
C TYR A 5 -35.53 -16.87 12.97
N VAL A 6 -36.04 -17.22 14.15
CA VAL A 6 -35.54 -16.74 15.44
C VAL A 6 -35.16 -17.94 16.29
N ARG A 7 -34.17 -17.81 17.17
CA ARG A 7 -33.84 -18.87 18.14
C ARG A 7 -35.04 -19.06 19.05
N SER A 8 -35.52 -20.31 19.19
CA SER A 8 -36.77 -20.64 19.91
C SER A 8 -36.86 -19.98 21.28
N ILE A 9 -35.81 -20.07 22.07
CA ILE A 9 -35.79 -19.51 23.43
C ILE A 9 -35.87 -17.98 23.47
N LEU A 10 -35.26 -17.29 22.50
CA LEU A 10 -35.37 -15.83 22.40
C LEU A 10 -36.79 -15.43 22.03
N LEU A 11 -37.38 -16.14 21.06
CA LEU A 11 -38.74 -15.87 20.61
C LEU A 11 -39.77 -16.14 21.70
N GLN A 12 -39.59 -17.22 22.47
CA GLN A 12 -40.42 -17.53 23.62
C GLN A 12 -40.38 -16.40 24.67
N TYR A 13 -39.17 -15.99 25.09
CA TYR A 13 -39.03 -14.89 26.05
C TYR A 13 -39.63 -13.59 25.54
N TYR A 14 -39.47 -13.29 24.25
CA TYR A 14 -40.04 -12.09 23.64
C TYR A 14 -41.57 -12.11 23.66
N ARG A 15 -42.20 -13.23 23.30
CA ARG A 15 -43.66 -13.37 23.33
C ARG A 15 -44.22 -13.25 24.75
N GLU A 16 -43.62 -13.96 25.71
CA GLU A 16 -44.02 -13.90 27.13
C GLU A 16 -43.87 -12.49 27.72
N ALA A 17 -42.78 -11.80 27.42
CA ALA A 17 -42.55 -10.44 27.89
C ALA A 17 -43.48 -9.43 27.23
N LYS A 18 -43.73 -9.56 25.91
CA LYS A 18 -44.63 -8.69 25.16
C LYS A 18 -46.08 -8.80 25.65
N GLU A 19 -46.55 -10.02 25.91
CA GLU A 19 -47.90 -10.24 26.47
C GLU A 19 -48.07 -9.58 27.83
N ARG A 20 -47.04 -9.65 28.68
CA ARG A 20 -47.08 -9.05 30.04
C ARG A 20 -46.92 -7.52 30.04
N LEU A 21 -46.05 -6.98 29.19
CA LEU A 21 -45.63 -5.57 29.26
C LEU A 21 -46.32 -4.67 28.23
N ASN A 22 -46.92 -5.25 27.19
CA ASN A 22 -47.66 -4.56 26.13
C ASN A 22 -46.87 -3.43 25.42
N ASP A 23 -45.53 -3.48 25.47
CA ASP A 23 -44.62 -2.57 24.79
C ASP A 23 -43.40 -3.38 24.32
N PRO A 24 -43.10 -3.43 23.00
CA PRO A 24 -41.96 -4.16 22.46
C PRO A 24 -40.60 -3.77 23.04
N VAL A 25 -40.37 -2.49 23.33
CA VAL A 25 -39.10 -1.96 23.86
C VAL A 25 -38.94 -2.40 25.31
N LEU A 26 -40.01 -2.34 26.11
CA LEU A 26 -39.99 -2.87 27.48
C LEU A 26 -39.86 -4.41 27.49
N ALA A 27 -40.48 -5.11 26.53
CA ALA A 27 -40.34 -6.55 26.37
C ALA A 27 -38.89 -6.95 26.04
N TRP A 28 -38.20 -6.19 25.18
CA TRP A 28 -36.78 -6.40 24.94
C TRP A 28 -35.94 -6.14 26.19
N ALA A 29 -36.20 -5.04 26.90
CA ALA A 29 -35.51 -4.68 28.14
C ALA A 29 -35.59 -5.80 29.19
N ASP A 30 -36.78 -6.38 29.39
CA ASP A 30 -37.04 -7.50 30.32
C ASP A 30 -36.18 -8.76 30.05
N ILE A 31 -35.72 -8.93 28.80
CA ILE A 31 -34.88 -10.05 28.39
C ILE A 31 -33.40 -9.70 28.57
N VAL A 32 -32.97 -8.55 28.06
CA VAL A 32 -31.54 -8.22 27.98
C VAL A 32 -30.97 -7.72 29.30
N ASP A 33 -31.78 -7.12 30.17
CA ASP A 33 -31.38 -6.67 31.51
C ASP A 33 -31.45 -7.77 32.57
N ASP A 34 -32.18 -8.86 32.30
CA ASP A 34 -32.14 -10.07 33.12
C ASP A 34 -30.89 -10.89 32.76
N PRO A 35 -29.88 -11.00 33.65
CA PRO A 35 -28.64 -11.69 33.33
C PRO A 35 -28.84 -13.18 33.04
N VAL A 36 -29.86 -13.82 33.63
CA VAL A 36 -30.17 -15.24 33.42
C VAL A 36 -30.78 -15.45 32.03
N LYS A 37 -31.81 -14.67 31.68
CA LYS A 37 -32.43 -14.77 30.34
C LYS A 37 -31.44 -14.41 29.25
N SER A 38 -30.69 -13.32 29.43
CA SER A 38 -29.68 -12.81 28.52
C SER A 38 -28.58 -13.85 28.26
N ALA A 39 -28.03 -14.45 29.31
CA ALA A 39 -27.04 -15.53 29.18
C ALA A 39 -27.61 -16.74 28.44
N ARG A 40 -28.83 -17.17 28.78
CA ARG A 40 -29.41 -18.41 28.25
C ARG A 40 -29.64 -18.35 26.73
N TYR A 41 -30.21 -17.26 26.19
CA TYR A 41 -30.41 -17.17 24.74
C TYR A 41 -29.08 -16.99 23.98
N LYS A 42 -28.10 -16.29 24.58
CA LYS A 42 -26.76 -16.12 23.99
C LYS A 42 -25.99 -17.44 23.93
N GLN A 43 -26.04 -18.27 24.97
CA GLN A 43 -25.39 -19.59 25.02
C GLN A 43 -26.01 -20.61 24.05
N ALA A 44 -27.20 -20.34 23.51
CA ALA A 44 -27.85 -21.15 22.49
C ALA A 44 -27.41 -20.79 21.04
N ARG A 45 -26.55 -19.78 20.85
CA ARG A 45 -25.98 -19.46 19.53
C ARG A 45 -25.09 -20.61 19.05
N GLY A 46 -25.24 -21.00 17.77
CA GLY A 46 -24.52 -22.14 17.18
C GLY A 46 -25.04 -23.54 17.54
N LYS A 47 -26.10 -23.66 18.36
CA LYS A 47 -26.58 -24.96 18.89
C LYS A 47 -27.93 -25.44 18.30
N GLY A 48 -28.34 -24.94 17.14
CA GLY A 48 -29.64 -25.30 16.54
C GLY A 48 -30.85 -24.70 17.29
N GLY A 49 -32.06 -25.18 16.99
CA GLY A 49 -33.30 -24.67 17.61
C GLY A 49 -33.84 -23.37 17.00
N PHE A 50 -33.70 -23.20 15.69
CA PHE A 50 -34.41 -22.15 14.97
C PHE A 50 -35.87 -22.54 14.80
N VAL A 51 -36.76 -21.58 15.03
CA VAL A 51 -38.20 -21.71 14.74
C VAL A 51 -38.60 -20.63 13.75
N ARG A 52 -39.58 -20.95 12.91
CA ARG A 52 -40.17 -19.98 11.99
C ARG A 52 -40.86 -18.89 12.81
N ALA A 53 -40.61 -17.64 12.44
CA ALA A 53 -41.36 -16.47 12.88
C ALA A 53 -42.18 -15.88 11.71
N GLU A 54 -42.97 -14.87 11.99
CA GLU A 54 -43.58 -14.03 10.96
C GLU A 54 -42.73 -12.77 10.74
N TRP A 55 -42.76 -12.19 9.53
CA TRP A 55 -41.91 -11.04 9.17
C TRP A 55 -42.12 -9.85 10.10
N TRP A 56 -43.37 -9.54 10.42
CA TRP A 56 -43.72 -8.44 11.31
C TRP A 56 -43.18 -8.66 12.74
N GLU A 57 -43.17 -9.90 13.22
CA GLU A 57 -42.70 -10.25 14.57
C GLU A 57 -41.18 -10.14 14.67
N ALA A 58 -40.46 -10.64 13.66
CA ALA A 58 -39.02 -10.51 13.59
C ALA A 58 -38.58 -9.05 13.44
N ALA A 59 -39.29 -8.27 12.62
CA ALA A 59 -39.02 -6.85 12.43
C ALA A 59 -39.31 -6.03 13.70
N GLU A 60 -40.39 -6.29 14.41
CA GLU A 60 -40.73 -5.63 15.67
C GLU A 60 -39.69 -5.92 16.76
N LEU A 61 -39.27 -7.18 16.92
CA LEU A 61 -38.21 -7.58 17.85
C LEU A 61 -36.90 -6.85 17.53
N ALA A 62 -36.52 -6.79 16.25
CA ALA A 62 -35.34 -6.05 15.82
C ALA A 62 -35.48 -4.55 16.13
N ALA A 63 -36.58 -3.91 15.75
CA ALA A 63 -36.81 -2.49 16.00
C ALA A 63 -36.78 -2.15 17.50
N ALA A 64 -37.41 -2.98 18.33
CA ALA A 64 -37.38 -2.83 19.79
C ALA A 64 -35.94 -2.90 20.34
N ALA A 65 -35.14 -3.85 19.85
CA ALA A 65 -33.74 -3.97 20.23
C ALA A 65 -32.92 -2.72 19.84
N HIS A 66 -33.16 -2.15 18.65
CA HIS A 66 -32.50 -0.92 18.22
C HIS A 66 -32.90 0.27 19.09
N VAL A 67 -34.21 0.52 19.26
CA VAL A 67 -34.72 1.63 20.07
C VAL A 67 -34.21 1.55 21.51
N TYR A 68 -34.26 0.36 22.11
CA TYR A 68 -33.73 0.14 23.45
C TYR A 68 -32.24 0.46 23.55
N THR A 69 -31.45 -0.08 22.63
CA THR A 69 -29.98 0.08 22.63
C THR A 69 -29.59 1.54 22.46
N ILE A 70 -30.20 2.22 21.48
CA ILE A 70 -29.98 3.65 21.22
C ILE A 70 -30.34 4.48 22.46
N LYS A 71 -31.51 4.25 23.04
CA LYS A 71 -31.99 5.01 24.21
C LYS A 71 -31.12 4.82 25.45
N LYS A 72 -30.66 3.59 25.71
CA LYS A 72 -29.94 3.26 26.95
C LYS A 72 -28.43 3.51 26.85
N TYR A 73 -27.82 3.28 25.68
CA TYR A 73 -26.37 3.25 25.53
C TYR A 73 -25.81 4.20 24.49
N GLY A 74 -26.65 4.73 23.59
CA GLY A 74 -26.22 5.53 22.45
C GLY A 74 -26.30 4.75 21.12
N PRO A 75 -26.41 5.47 20.00
CA PRO A 75 -26.65 4.86 18.69
C PRO A 75 -25.43 4.09 18.14
N ASP A 76 -24.22 4.48 18.54
CA ASP A 76 -22.96 3.80 18.19
C ASP A 76 -22.78 2.41 18.83
N ARG A 77 -23.72 1.97 19.70
CA ARG A 77 -23.82 0.57 20.17
C ARG A 77 -24.61 -0.32 19.22
N VAL A 78 -25.09 0.23 18.11
CA VAL A 78 -25.64 -0.50 16.97
C VAL A 78 -24.64 -0.42 15.82
N SER A 79 -24.24 -1.58 15.28
CA SER A 79 -23.29 -1.67 14.17
C SER A 79 -23.83 -2.49 13.02
N GLY A 80 -23.49 -2.11 11.79
CA GLY A 80 -23.72 -2.89 10.58
C GLY A 80 -22.40 -3.32 9.92
N PHE A 81 -22.33 -4.58 9.50
CA PHE A 81 -21.24 -5.08 8.65
C PHE A 81 -21.84 -5.55 7.32
N SER A 82 -21.47 -4.87 6.24
CA SER A 82 -21.88 -5.22 4.88
C SER A 82 -20.74 -4.84 3.93
N PRO A 83 -20.01 -5.80 3.34
CA PRO A 83 -18.81 -5.52 2.55
C PRO A 83 -19.14 -5.24 1.08
N ILE A 84 -18.14 -4.80 0.32
CA ILE A 84 -18.09 -4.69 -1.16
C ILE A 84 -19.38 -4.16 -1.81
N PRO A 85 -19.65 -2.84 -1.76
CA PRO A 85 -20.82 -2.24 -2.39
C PRO A 85 -20.85 -2.43 -3.91
N ALA A 86 -19.70 -2.52 -4.58
CA ALA A 86 -19.61 -2.64 -6.04
C ALA A 86 -20.31 -3.89 -6.62
N MET A 87 -20.37 -4.99 -5.85
CA MET A 87 -21.04 -6.22 -6.28
C MET A 87 -22.57 -6.10 -6.29
N SER A 88 -23.15 -5.26 -5.42
CA SER A 88 -24.60 -5.08 -5.31
C SER A 88 -24.96 -3.79 -4.55
N MET A 89 -24.81 -2.65 -5.23
CA MET A 89 -24.86 -1.32 -4.61
C MET A 89 -26.09 -1.06 -3.75
N VAL A 90 -27.28 -1.36 -4.28
CA VAL A 90 -28.56 -1.10 -3.56
C VAL A 90 -28.71 -2.04 -2.36
N SER A 91 -28.28 -3.30 -2.49
CA SER A 91 -28.35 -4.29 -1.41
C SER A 91 -27.48 -3.89 -0.22
N HIS A 92 -26.27 -3.39 -0.49
CA HIS A 92 -25.40 -2.78 0.52
C HIS A 92 -26.05 -1.52 1.12
N ALA A 93 -26.52 -0.62 0.25
CA ALA A 93 -27.05 0.68 0.65
C ALA A 93 -28.29 0.60 1.55
N VAL A 94 -29.14 -0.43 1.41
CA VAL A 94 -30.31 -0.62 2.29
C VAL A 94 -29.91 -0.73 3.75
N GLY A 95 -28.93 -1.58 4.07
CA GLY A 95 -28.44 -1.74 5.44
C GLY A 95 -27.64 -0.53 5.91
N ALA A 96 -26.72 -0.05 5.06
CA ALA A 96 -25.88 1.10 5.38
C ALA A 96 -26.71 2.36 5.67
N ARG A 97 -27.69 2.68 4.82
CA ARG A 97 -28.57 3.83 5.00
C ARG A 97 -29.39 3.72 6.28
N PHE A 98 -29.94 2.55 6.59
CA PHE A 98 -30.69 2.35 7.84
C PHE A 98 -29.81 2.60 9.07
N ILE A 99 -28.63 1.97 9.13
CA ILE A 99 -27.69 2.11 10.25
C ILE A 99 -27.23 3.56 10.39
N SER A 100 -26.88 4.23 9.28
CA SER A 100 -26.45 5.63 9.32
C SER A 100 -27.56 6.59 9.76
N LEU A 101 -28.82 6.36 9.34
CA LEU A 101 -29.95 7.22 9.73
C LEU A 101 -30.26 7.14 11.24
N ILE A 102 -30.04 5.98 11.86
CA ILE A 102 -30.21 5.83 13.32
C ILE A 102 -28.97 6.22 14.12
N GLY A 103 -27.90 6.67 13.45
CA GLY A 103 -26.63 7.08 14.06
C GLY A 103 -25.69 5.93 14.45
N GLY A 104 -25.92 4.72 13.93
CA GLY A 104 -25.08 3.56 14.19
C GLY A 104 -23.81 3.52 13.36
N SER A 105 -22.91 2.59 13.71
CA SER A 105 -21.59 2.47 13.08
C SER A 105 -21.61 1.47 11.92
N MET A 106 -21.31 1.94 10.71
CA MET A 106 -20.98 1.06 9.59
C MET A 106 -19.51 0.68 9.65
N LEU A 107 -19.23 -0.62 9.66
CA LEU A 107 -17.89 -1.18 9.76
C LEU A 107 -17.21 -1.24 8.38
N SER A 108 -15.92 -0.94 8.33
CA SER A 108 -15.08 -1.08 7.13
C SER A 108 -14.85 -2.54 6.76
N PHE A 109 -14.38 -2.79 5.53
CA PHE A 109 -14.15 -4.14 5.02
C PHE A 109 -12.83 -4.29 4.26
N TYR A 110 -12.35 -3.27 3.55
CA TYR A 110 -11.22 -3.41 2.63
C TYR A 110 -9.88 -3.56 3.36
N ASP A 111 -9.70 -2.75 4.40
CA ASP A 111 -8.66 -2.89 5.42
C ASP A 111 -8.80 -4.21 6.22
N TRP A 112 -10.02 -4.56 6.63
CA TRP A 112 -10.30 -5.76 7.42
C TRP A 112 -10.00 -7.06 6.68
N TYR A 113 -10.28 -7.12 5.37
CA TYR A 113 -9.98 -8.28 4.53
C TYR A 113 -8.50 -8.38 4.15
N ALA A 114 -7.69 -7.37 4.50
CA ALA A 114 -6.33 -7.19 4.01
C ALA A 114 -6.25 -7.11 2.47
N ASP A 115 -7.33 -6.66 1.83
CA ASP A 115 -7.36 -6.37 0.40
C ASP A 115 -6.84 -4.94 0.11
N LEU A 116 -6.89 -4.04 1.09
CA LEU A 116 -6.27 -2.71 1.03
C LEU A 116 -4.74 -2.86 1.01
N PRO A 117 -4.06 -2.56 -0.11
CA PRO A 117 -2.61 -2.52 -0.13
C PRO A 117 -2.17 -1.22 0.55
N VAL A 118 -1.73 -1.30 1.81
CA VAL A 118 -1.31 -0.13 2.62
C VAL A 118 -0.24 0.73 1.91
N ALA A 119 0.53 0.14 0.99
CA ALA A 119 1.48 0.84 0.15
C ALA A 119 0.85 1.82 -0.86
N SER A 120 -0.37 1.57 -1.37
CA SER A 120 -1.01 2.48 -2.33
C SER A 120 -1.31 3.86 -1.72
N PRO A 121 -1.94 3.97 -0.54
CA PRO A 121 -2.07 5.25 0.14
C PRO A 121 -0.74 5.91 0.51
N GLN A 122 0.31 5.12 0.80
CA GLN A 122 1.64 5.64 1.15
C GLN A 122 2.36 6.25 -0.07
N VAL A 123 2.25 5.62 -1.24
CA VAL A 123 2.98 6.03 -2.46
C VAL A 123 2.18 7.03 -3.29
N PHE A 124 0.87 6.79 -3.47
CA PHE A 124 0.04 7.55 -4.40
C PHE A 124 -1.02 8.43 -3.70
N GLY A 125 -1.24 8.26 -2.39
CA GLY A 125 -2.33 8.94 -1.69
C GLY A 125 -3.73 8.48 -2.15
N ASP A 126 -3.82 7.32 -2.80
CA ASP A 126 -5.05 6.71 -3.31
C ASP A 126 -5.35 5.38 -2.61
N GLN A 127 -6.64 5.02 -2.49
CA GLN A 127 -7.05 3.76 -1.86
C GLN A 127 -6.51 2.55 -2.63
N THR A 128 -6.93 2.41 -3.89
CA THR A 128 -6.50 1.42 -4.87
C THR A 128 -7.09 1.82 -6.22
N ASP A 129 -6.24 2.10 -7.20
CA ASP A 129 -6.60 2.20 -8.60
C ASP A 129 -5.65 1.30 -9.41
N VAL A 130 -6.18 0.56 -10.36
CA VAL A 130 -5.45 -0.47 -11.13
C VAL A 130 -5.93 -0.49 -12.58
N PRO A 131 -5.05 -0.85 -13.53
CA PRO A 131 -5.47 -1.03 -14.92
C PRO A 131 -6.50 -2.16 -15.05
N GLU A 132 -7.40 -2.04 -16.02
CA GLU A 132 -8.34 -3.09 -16.37
C GLU A 132 -7.64 -4.32 -16.96
N SER A 133 -8.31 -5.47 -16.98
CA SER A 133 -7.73 -6.72 -17.48
C SER A 133 -7.39 -6.68 -18.97
N ALA A 134 -8.10 -5.86 -19.76
CA ALA A 134 -7.80 -5.68 -21.18
C ALA A 134 -6.41 -5.06 -21.40
N ASP A 135 -5.94 -4.21 -20.49
CA ASP A 135 -4.62 -3.57 -20.56
C ASP A 135 -3.47 -4.59 -20.39
N TRP A 136 -3.75 -5.77 -19.81
CA TRP A 136 -2.77 -6.87 -19.75
C TRP A 136 -2.35 -7.34 -21.16
N PHE A 137 -3.22 -7.14 -22.16
CA PHE A 137 -2.94 -7.49 -23.56
C PHE A 137 -1.92 -6.56 -24.21
N ASP A 138 -1.74 -5.34 -23.68
CA ASP A 138 -0.83 -4.34 -24.22
C ASP A 138 0.57 -4.41 -23.57
N ALA A 139 0.72 -5.09 -22.44
CA ALA A 139 2.02 -5.37 -21.86
C ALA A 139 2.82 -6.39 -22.71
N SER A 140 4.09 -6.12 -22.97
CA SER A 140 5.03 -7.08 -23.59
C SER A 140 5.81 -7.93 -22.58
N TYR A 141 5.72 -7.61 -21.29
CA TYR A 141 6.31 -8.38 -20.18
C TYR A 141 5.40 -8.32 -18.96
N LEU A 142 5.03 -9.48 -18.42
CA LEU A 142 4.10 -9.60 -17.30
C LEU A 142 4.73 -10.45 -16.18
N ILE A 143 4.75 -9.91 -14.96
CA ILE A 143 5.12 -10.67 -13.75
C ILE A 143 3.85 -10.91 -12.93
N MET A 144 3.38 -12.16 -12.89
CA MET A 144 2.31 -12.60 -12.01
C MET A 144 2.90 -12.95 -10.64
N TRP A 145 2.93 -11.98 -9.73
CA TRP A 145 3.51 -12.13 -8.40
C TRP A 145 2.43 -12.38 -7.35
N GLY A 146 2.41 -13.57 -6.73
CA GLY A 146 1.42 -13.91 -5.69
C GLY A 146 -0.04 -13.89 -6.15
N SER A 147 -0.29 -13.89 -7.48
CA SER A 147 -1.62 -13.81 -8.07
C SER A 147 -1.93 -15.03 -8.93
N ASN A 148 -2.80 -15.92 -8.42
CA ASN A 148 -3.28 -17.08 -9.16
C ASN A 148 -4.43 -16.69 -10.11
N VAL A 149 -4.08 -16.02 -11.21
CA VAL A 149 -5.02 -15.43 -12.19
C VAL A 149 -6.07 -16.42 -12.71
N PRO A 150 -5.74 -17.64 -13.15
CA PRO A 150 -6.74 -18.57 -13.71
C PRO A 150 -7.83 -18.99 -12.69
N VAL A 151 -7.51 -19.00 -11.41
CA VAL A 151 -8.42 -19.44 -10.33
C VAL A 151 -9.19 -18.26 -9.74
N THR A 152 -8.52 -17.13 -9.51
CA THR A 152 -9.12 -16.01 -8.78
C THR A 152 -9.69 -14.94 -9.70
N ARG A 153 -9.20 -14.85 -10.95
CA ARG A 153 -9.60 -13.91 -12.03
C ARG A 153 -10.01 -14.68 -13.29
N THR A 154 -10.69 -15.81 -13.11
CA THR A 154 -11.11 -16.71 -14.20
C THR A 154 -11.75 -16.01 -15.41
N PRO A 155 -12.70 -15.05 -15.27
CA PRO A 155 -13.29 -14.40 -16.43
C PRO A 155 -12.30 -13.53 -17.23
N ASP A 156 -11.23 -13.06 -16.60
CA ASP A 156 -10.23 -12.16 -17.20
C ASP A 156 -8.95 -12.89 -17.65
N ALA A 157 -8.76 -14.14 -17.23
CA ALA A 157 -7.52 -14.89 -17.46
C ALA A 157 -7.16 -15.06 -18.94
N HIS A 158 -8.15 -14.98 -19.84
CA HIS A 158 -7.93 -15.09 -21.28
C HIS A 158 -7.00 -13.98 -21.80
N PHE A 159 -7.11 -12.74 -21.31
CA PHE A 159 -6.26 -11.63 -21.75
C PHE A 159 -4.77 -11.93 -21.55
N MET A 160 -4.40 -12.45 -20.37
CA MET A 160 -3.02 -12.90 -20.11
C MET A 160 -2.60 -14.02 -21.05
N THR A 161 -3.46 -15.02 -21.28
CA THR A 161 -3.08 -16.14 -22.16
C THR A 161 -2.98 -15.76 -23.63
N GLU A 162 -3.82 -14.83 -24.09
CA GLU A 162 -3.88 -14.35 -25.48
C GLU A 162 -2.72 -13.39 -25.78
N ALA A 163 -2.33 -12.55 -24.82
CA ALA A 163 -1.18 -11.64 -24.94
C ALA A 163 0.13 -12.38 -25.24
N ARG A 164 0.27 -13.60 -24.72
CA ARG A 164 1.43 -14.47 -25.01
C ARG A 164 1.57 -14.80 -26.49
N TYR A 165 0.47 -14.90 -27.24
CA TYR A 165 0.53 -15.12 -28.70
C TYR A 165 1.07 -13.91 -29.47
N ARG A 166 1.07 -12.71 -28.88
CA ARG A 166 1.78 -11.51 -29.38
C ARG A 166 3.24 -11.43 -28.94
N GLY A 167 3.73 -12.43 -28.21
CA GLY A 167 5.11 -12.47 -27.72
C GLY A 167 5.33 -11.85 -26.34
N GLN A 168 4.26 -11.59 -25.57
CA GLN A 168 4.39 -11.23 -24.16
C GLN A 168 5.12 -12.34 -23.40
N LYS A 169 6.21 -12.01 -22.70
CA LYS A 169 6.87 -12.92 -21.76
C LYS A 169 6.14 -12.87 -20.41
N VAL A 170 5.85 -14.03 -19.83
CA VAL A 170 5.17 -14.18 -18.55
C VAL A 170 6.08 -14.86 -17.52
N VAL A 171 6.31 -14.17 -16.40
CA VAL A 171 7.04 -14.69 -15.24
C VAL A 171 6.07 -14.89 -14.10
N VAL A 172 6.18 -16.01 -13.37
CA VAL A 172 5.40 -16.28 -12.16
C VAL A 172 6.30 -16.28 -10.95
N VAL A 173 5.91 -15.54 -9.91
CA VAL A 173 6.51 -15.64 -8.58
C VAL A 173 5.48 -16.24 -7.63
N SER A 174 5.71 -17.49 -7.22
CA SER A 174 4.85 -18.24 -6.31
C SER A 174 5.65 -19.33 -5.60
N PRO A 175 5.43 -19.58 -4.30
CA PRO A 175 6.17 -20.61 -3.56
C PRO A 175 5.86 -22.04 -4.03
N ASP A 176 4.66 -22.27 -4.54
CA ASP A 176 4.17 -23.53 -5.07
C ASP A 176 3.96 -23.47 -6.59
N TYR A 177 3.86 -24.65 -7.22
CA TYR A 177 3.50 -24.77 -8.64
C TYR A 177 1.98 -24.53 -8.81
N ALA A 178 1.56 -23.29 -8.62
CA ALA A 178 0.16 -22.86 -8.70
C ALA A 178 -0.38 -22.92 -10.15
N ASP A 179 -1.71 -22.90 -10.33
CA ASP A 179 -2.35 -23.04 -11.65
C ASP A 179 -1.91 -22.03 -12.71
N ASN A 180 -1.50 -20.83 -12.30
CA ASN A 180 -0.95 -19.80 -13.18
C ASN A 180 0.45 -20.17 -13.73
N THR A 181 1.22 -20.98 -13.00
CA THR A 181 2.61 -21.38 -13.33
C THR A 181 2.69 -22.15 -14.64
N LYS A 182 1.65 -22.91 -15.01
CA LYS A 182 1.61 -23.63 -16.29
C LYS A 182 1.59 -22.71 -17.52
N PHE A 183 1.28 -21.42 -17.33
CA PHE A 183 1.31 -20.40 -18.37
C PHE A 183 2.59 -19.58 -18.37
N ALA A 184 3.48 -19.80 -17.40
CA ALA A 184 4.71 -19.02 -17.27
C ALA A 184 5.79 -19.51 -18.26
N ASP A 185 6.59 -18.56 -18.75
CA ASP A 185 7.84 -18.84 -19.44
C ASP A 185 8.99 -19.00 -18.42
N GLU A 186 8.83 -18.45 -17.22
CA GLU A 186 9.77 -18.59 -16.10
C GLU A 186 9.04 -18.61 -14.76
N TRP A 187 9.46 -19.48 -13.85
CA TRP A 187 8.91 -19.61 -12.49
C TRP A 187 9.99 -19.34 -11.45
N LEU A 188 9.72 -18.40 -10.54
CA LEU A 188 10.58 -18.03 -9.42
C LEU A 188 9.93 -18.50 -8.10
N PRO A 189 10.37 -19.63 -7.52
CA PRO A 189 9.76 -20.20 -6.32
C PRO A 189 10.28 -19.56 -5.02
N ALA A 190 9.99 -18.27 -4.82
CA ALA A 190 10.37 -17.57 -3.59
C ALA A 190 9.69 -18.20 -2.37
N ARG A 191 10.46 -18.42 -1.30
CA ARG A 191 9.90 -18.88 0.00
C ARG A 191 8.79 -17.93 0.46
N PRO A 192 7.66 -18.44 1.01
CA PRO A 192 6.54 -17.60 1.42
C PRO A 192 6.96 -16.45 2.34
N GLY A 193 6.53 -15.23 2.02
CA GLY A 193 6.79 -14.04 2.84
C GLY A 193 8.19 -13.44 2.66
N THR A 194 8.99 -13.96 1.74
CA THR A 194 10.36 -13.45 1.45
C THR A 194 10.43 -12.65 0.15
N ASP A 195 9.31 -12.44 -0.52
CA ASP A 195 9.17 -11.74 -1.81
C ASP A 195 9.81 -10.35 -1.82
N GLY A 196 9.77 -9.64 -0.67
CA GLY A 196 10.45 -8.37 -0.50
C GLY A 196 11.95 -8.44 -0.75
N ALA A 197 12.64 -9.52 -0.35
CA ALA A 197 14.06 -9.70 -0.62
C ALA A 197 14.34 -9.89 -2.12
N LEU A 198 13.49 -10.66 -2.82
CA LEU A 198 13.59 -10.82 -4.27
C LEU A 198 13.39 -9.47 -4.98
N ALA A 199 12.33 -8.74 -4.65
CA ALA A 199 12.02 -7.43 -5.23
C ALA A 199 13.14 -6.40 -4.99
N MET A 200 13.69 -6.34 -3.77
CA MET A 200 14.80 -5.45 -3.46
C MET A 200 16.05 -5.79 -4.27
N SER A 201 16.34 -7.09 -4.50
CA SER A 201 17.46 -7.47 -5.36
C SER A 201 17.27 -7.12 -6.83
N MET A 202 16.04 -7.26 -7.34
CA MET A 202 15.71 -6.85 -8.69
C MET A 202 15.86 -5.34 -8.84
N GLY A 203 15.40 -4.57 -7.84
CA GLY A 203 15.61 -3.13 -7.78
C GLY A 203 17.09 -2.74 -7.72
N HIS A 204 17.94 -3.47 -7.00
CA HIS A 204 19.39 -3.24 -6.98
C HIS A 204 19.98 -3.35 -8.40
N VAL A 205 19.65 -4.41 -9.13
CA VAL A 205 20.11 -4.61 -10.51
C VAL A 205 19.62 -3.48 -11.43
N ILE A 206 18.35 -3.09 -11.30
CA ILE A 206 17.74 -2.03 -12.13
C ILE A 206 18.39 -0.67 -11.84
N LEU A 207 18.50 -0.29 -10.57
CA LEU A 207 19.12 0.97 -10.14
C LEU A 207 20.58 1.03 -10.57
N LYS A 208 21.33 -0.06 -10.38
CA LYS A 208 22.72 -0.11 -10.80
C LYS A 208 22.88 0.00 -12.32
N GLU A 209 22.20 -0.84 -13.11
CA GLU A 209 22.44 -0.93 -14.56
C GLU A 209 21.79 0.20 -15.36
N PHE A 210 20.64 0.72 -14.93
CA PHE A 210 19.80 1.65 -15.72
C PHE A 210 19.73 3.07 -15.15
N PHE A 211 20.23 3.30 -13.92
CA PHE A 211 20.30 4.65 -13.33
C PHE A 211 21.73 5.10 -13.02
N VAL A 212 22.68 4.18 -12.80
CA VAL A 212 24.07 4.53 -12.44
C VAL A 212 25.07 4.16 -13.53
N ASP A 213 25.21 2.88 -13.86
CA ASP A 213 26.20 2.41 -14.85
C ASP A 213 25.89 2.96 -16.26
N ARG A 214 24.60 2.96 -16.62
CA ARG A 214 24.11 3.52 -17.87
C ARG A 214 22.73 4.15 -17.63
N PRO A 215 22.67 5.45 -17.30
CA PRO A 215 21.41 6.15 -17.13
C PRO A 215 20.53 6.04 -18.39
N THR A 216 19.33 5.45 -18.24
CA THR A 216 18.33 5.36 -19.31
C THR A 216 17.49 6.64 -19.33
N PRO A 217 17.53 7.46 -20.40
CA PRO A 217 16.88 8.77 -20.42
C PRO A 217 15.39 8.73 -20.07
N TYR A 218 14.66 7.77 -20.64
CA TYR A 218 13.24 7.59 -20.37
C TYR A 218 12.95 7.37 -18.86
N PHE A 219 13.75 6.57 -18.17
CA PHE A 219 13.58 6.32 -16.74
C PHE A 219 13.94 7.55 -15.91
N THR A 220 15.08 8.18 -16.21
CA THR A 220 15.53 9.40 -15.53
C THR A 220 14.50 10.52 -15.66
N ASP A 221 14.00 10.79 -16.87
CA ASP A 221 12.99 11.82 -17.11
C ASP A 221 11.68 11.52 -16.39
N TYR A 222 11.26 10.25 -16.39
CA TYR A 222 10.06 9.82 -15.67
C TYR A 222 10.18 10.11 -14.17
N VAL A 223 11.26 9.66 -13.52
CA VAL A 223 11.37 9.79 -12.07
C VAL A 223 11.60 11.24 -11.62
N LYS A 224 12.28 12.08 -12.42
CA LYS A 224 12.43 13.52 -12.14
C LYS A 224 11.08 14.24 -12.08
N LYS A 225 10.09 13.77 -12.84
CA LYS A 225 8.78 14.42 -12.97
C LYS A 225 7.68 13.80 -12.10
N PHE A 226 7.67 12.47 -11.98
CA PHE A 226 6.53 11.73 -11.44
C PHE A 226 6.80 11.09 -10.08
N THR A 227 7.97 11.33 -9.47
CA THR A 227 8.32 10.77 -8.17
C THR A 227 8.91 11.83 -7.25
N ASP A 228 9.08 11.47 -5.99
CA ASP A 228 9.77 12.29 -4.99
C ASP A 228 11.30 12.10 -4.99
N LEU A 229 11.86 11.30 -5.90
CA LEU A 229 13.30 11.03 -6.00
C LEU A 229 14.20 12.29 -6.03
N PRO A 230 13.86 13.41 -6.73
CA PRO A 230 14.71 14.61 -6.73
C PRO A 230 14.55 15.51 -5.49
N PHE A 231 13.61 15.21 -4.59
CA PHE A 231 13.32 16.08 -3.45
C PHE A 231 14.37 15.94 -2.35
N LEU A 232 14.59 17.04 -1.63
CA LEU A 232 15.61 17.14 -0.59
C LEU A 232 15.09 16.63 0.74
N VAL A 233 15.85 15.72 1.35
CA VAL A 233 15.64 15.22 2.71
C VAL A 233 16.74 15.74 3.60
N THR A 234 16.35 16.25 4.76
CA THR A 234 17.26 16.72 5.81
C THR A 234 17.97 15.55 6.48
N LEU A 235 19.19 15.76 6.96
CA LEU A 235 19.97 14.75 7.67
C LEU A 235 20.21 15.20 9.11
N ALA A 236 19.82 14.35 10.07
CA ALA A 236 20.03 14.58 11.49
C ALA A 236 21.22 13.77 12.00
N GLU A 237 22.10 14.39 12.78
CA GLU A 237 23.27 13.72 13.36
C GLU A 237 22.83 12.68 14.41
N CYS A 238 23.39 11.47 14.33
CA CYS A 238 23.10 10.36 15.22
C CYS A 238 24.29 9.38 15.25
N ASP A 239 24.78 9.03 16.45
CA ASP A 239 25.82 8.00 16.67
C ASP A 239 27.05 8.09 15.75
N GLY A 240 27.53 9.31 15.49
CA GLY A 240 28.72 9.55 14.65
C GLY A 240 28.47 9.44 13.13
N GLY A 241 27.21 9.28 12.72
CA GLY A 241 26.74 9.41 11.34
C GLY A 241 25.48 10.27 11.27
N PHE A 242 24.69 10.07 10.22
CA PHE A 242 23.42 10.76 10.02
C PHE A 242 22.26 9.78 9.82
N VAL A 243 21.06 10.19 10.21
CA VAL A 243 19.81 9.49 9.86
C VAL A 243 18.95 10.40 8.97
N PRO A 244 18.20 9.85 8.01
CA PRO A 244 17.24 10.63 7.23
C PRO A 244 16.18 11.27 8.12
N GLY A 245 15.98 12.58 7.94
CA GLY A 245 14.99 13.40 8.63
C GLY A 245 13.73 13.62 7.80
N LYS A 246 13.18 14.83 7.88
CA LYS A 246 12.01 15.26 7.09
C LYS A 246 12.46 15.85 5.75
N PHE A 247 11.53 15.96 4.80
CA PHE A 247 11.73 16.79 3.61
C PHE A 247 12.08 18.24 4.00
N LEU A 248 12.98 18.84 3.23
CA LEU A 248 13.18 20.29 3.25
C LEU A 248 11.96 20.95 2.60
N THR A 249 11.45 22.02 3.23
CA THR A 249 10.23 22.71 2.80
C THR A 249 10.50 24.17 2.46
N ALA A 250 9.56 24.83 1.78
CA ALA A 250 9.67 26.26 1.46
C ALA A 250 9.78 27.12 2.73
N ALA A 251 9.14 26.69 3.83
CA ALA A 251 9.25 27.36 5.12
C ALA A 251 10.70 27.37 5.65
N ASP A 252 11.47 26.29 5.43
CA ASP A 252 12.89 26.23 5.80
C ASP A 252 13.75 27.21 4.99
N LEU A 253 13.32 27.58 3.78
CA LEU A 253 13.93 28.61 2.94
C LEU A 253 13.53 30.04 3.35
N GLY A 254 12.68 30.19 4.38
CA GLY A 254 12.16 31.48 4.85
C GLY A 254 10.88 31.94 4.15
N ASP A 255 10.22 31.09 3.35
CA ASP A 255 8.92 31.41 2.77
C ASP A 255 7.84 31.42 3.86
N THR A 256 7.12 32.54 3.97
CA THR A 256 6.02 32.73 4.92
C THR A 256 4.65 32.68 4.24
N ALA A 257 4.57 32.27 2.98
CA ALA A 257 3.31 32.10 2.26
C ALA A 257 2.47 30.96 2.85
N GLU A 258 1.18 30.98 2.54
CA GLU A 258 0.23 29.95 2.97
C GLU A 258 0.68 28.55 2.51
N GLY A 259 0.70 27.59 3.44
CA GLY A 259 1.08 26.19 3.17
C GLY A 259 2.57 25.97 2.85
N ALA A 260 3.46 26.92 3.12
CA ALA A 260 4.90 26.80 2.87
C ALA A 260 5.54 25.56 3.54
N GLU A 261 5.04 25.14 4.69
CA GLU A 261 5.46 23.95 5.43
C GLU A 261 5.05 22.61 4.78
N PHE A 262 4.19 22.66 3.75
CA PHE A 262 3.75 21.50 2.97
C PHE A 262 4.21 21.57 1.50
N LYS A 263 5.15 22.48 1.19
CA LYS A 263 5.75 22.65 -0.12
C LYS A 263 7.20 22.18 -0.11
N THR A 264 7.46 21.02 -0.68
CA THR A 264 8.78 20.35 -0.65
C THR A 264 9.74 20.95 -1.69
N VAL A 265 11.05 20.84 -1.44
CA VAL A 265 12.10 21.51 -2.22
C VAL A 265 12.92 20.53 -3.06
N VAL A 266 13.29 20.94 -4.28
CA VAL A 266 14.26 20.28 -5.17
C VAL A 266 15.43 21.23 -5.47
N LEU A 267 16.49 20.73 -6.11
CA LEU A 267 17.49 21.60 -6.77
C LEU A 267 17.22 21.65 -8.27
N ASP A 268 17.31 22.82 -8.91
CA ASP A 268 17.34 22.92 -10.37
C ASP A 268 18.72 22.52 -10.95
N ALA A 269 18.82 22.43 -12.28
CA ALA A 269 20.05 22.07 -13.00
C ALA A 269 21.26 22.98 -12.68
N ASP A 270 21.02 24.21 -12.22
CA ASP A 270 22.05 25.16 -11.76
C ASP A 270 22.35 25.01 -10.26
N ALA A 271 21.85 23.95 -9.63
CA ALA A 271 21.98 23.61 -8.23
C ALA A 271 21.38 24.64 -7.26
N ASN A 272 20.34 25.37 -7.67
CA ASN A 272 19.60 26.30 -6.82
C ASN A 272 18.35 25.64 -6.21
N PRO A 273 18.01 25.91 -4.95
CA PRO A 273 16.78 25.42 -4.35
C PRO A 273 15.55 26.02 -5.04
N ARG A 274 14.59 25.17 -5.38
CA ARG A 274 13.31 25.51 -5.99
C ARG A 274 12.17 24.73 -5.34
N VAL A 275 10.99 25.32 -5.36
CA VAL A 275 9.75 24.70 -4.92
C VAL A 275 8.92 24.40 -6.16
N PRO A 276 8.82 23.14 -6.61
CA PRO A 276 8.00 22.80 -7.76
C PRO A 276 6.51 22.82 -7.38
N ASN A 277 5.66 22.92 -8.41
CA ASN A 277 4.22 22.75 -8.28
C ASN A 277 3.83 21.35 -7.73
N GLY A 278 2.57 21.19 -7.32
CA GLY A 278 1.97 19.86 -7.09
C GLY A 278 2.04 19.31 -5.67
N SER A 279 2.90 19.86 -4.80
CA SER A 279 2.93 19.49 -3.38
C SER A 279 1.62 19.87 -2.64
N LEU A 280 1.35 19.22 -1.50
CA LEU A 280 0.07 19.38 -0.78
C LEU A 280 -0.20 20.82 -0.33
N GLY A 281 0.84 21.61 -0.11
CA GLY A 281 0.72 23.03 0.24
C GLY A 281 0.08 23.89 -0.85
N TYR A 282 -0.11 23.38 -2.08
CA TYR A 282 -0.87 24.05 -3.14
C TYR A 282 -2.33 23.60 -3.22
N ARG A 283 -2.69 22.44 -2.66
CA ARG A 283 -3.98 21.78 -2.91
C ARG A 283 -5.18 22.46 -2.26
N PHE A 284 -4.99 23.00 -1.06
CA PHE A 284 -6.09 23.48 -0.19
C PHE A 284 -6.04 24.98 0.10
N THR A 285 -5.06 25.68 -0.45
CA THR A 285 -4.78 27.10 -0.19
C THR A 285 -5.28 27.97 -1.33
N ALA A 286 -5.79 29.16 -1.04
CA ALA A 286 -6.21 30.10 -2.09
C ALA A 286 -5.02 30.53 -2.98
N SER A 287 -3.84 30.72 -2.38
CA SER A 287 -2.61 31.05 -3.11
C SER A 287 -2.08 29.93 -4.01
N GLY A 288 -2.57 28.71 -3.85
CA GLY A 288 -2.16 27.54 -4.62
C GLY A 288 -3.06 27.20 -5.80
N GLU A 289 -4.15 27.94 -5.99
CA GLU A 289 -5.06 27.74 -7.12
C GLU A 289 -4.31 27.78 -8.46
N GLY A 290 -4.50 26.76 -9.29
CA GLY A 290 -3.79 26.59 -10.56
C GLY A 290 -2.41 25.94 -10.45
N ASN A 291 -1.81 25.81 -9.26
CA ASN A 291 -0.44 25.30 -9.06
C ASN A 291 -0.38 23.88 -8.46
N TRP A 292 -1.52 23.26 -8.16
CA TRP A 292 -1.57 21.85 -7.76
C TRP A 292 -1.59 20.94 -8.99
N ASN A 293 -0.45 20.83 -9.67
CA ASN A 293 -0.25 20.03 -10.87
C ASN A 293 1.23 19.59 -10.98
N LEU A 294 1.54 18.67 -11.90
CA LEU A 294 2.91 18.15 -12.13
C LEU A 294 3.66 18.87 -13.26
N ASP A 295 3.25 20.08 -13.61
CA ASP A 295 3.99 20.92 -14.57
C ASP A 295 5.18 21.58 -13.86
N LEU A 296 6.38 21.27 -14.34
CA LEU A 296 7.64 21.83 -13.85
C LEU A 296 7.95 23.21 -14.44
N HIS A 297 7.15 23.69 -15.40
CA HIS A 297 7.34 24.98 -16.08
C HIS A 297 8.76 25.16 -16.67
N GLY A 298 9.29 24.08 -17.25
CA GLY A 298 10.64 24.05 -17.83
C GLY A 298 11.78 23.90 -16.82
N MET A 299 11.48 23.80 -15.51
CA MET A 299 12.48 23.41 -14.51
C MET A 299 12.96 21.98 -14.76
N ASP A 300 14.27 21.78 -14.63
CA ASP A 300 14.89 20.45 -14.67
C ASP A 300 15.48 20.11 -13.28
N PRO A 301 14.80 19.28 -12.46
CA PRO A 301 15.26 18.98 -11.10
C PRO A 301 16.47 18.04 -11.08
N LEU A 302 17.54 18.34 -10.34
CA LEU A 302 18.63 17.38 -10.14
C LEU A 302 18.14 16.16 -9.34
N ILE A 303 18.54 14.96 -9.77
CA ILE A 303 18.18 13.71 -9.08
C ILE A 303 19.25 13.27 -8.07
N THR A 304 20.51 13.64 -8.26
CA THR A 304 21.65 13.24 -7.43
C THR A 304 22.50 14.45 -7.08
N LEU A 305 23.06 14.49 -5.88
CA LEU A 305 24.02 15.53 -5.51
C LEU A 305 25.46 15.23 -5.95
N CYS A 306 25.75 14.02 -6.47
CA CYS A 306 27.10 13.67 -6.95
C CYS A 306 27.60 14.54 -8.12
N GLU A 307 26.70 15.21 -8.84
CA GLU A 307 27.02 15.99 -10.04
C GLU A 307 27.26 17.49 -9.74
N VAL A 308 27.17 17.88 -8.48
CA VAL A 308 27.36 19.26 -8.02
C VAL A 308 28.38 19.31 -6.89
N ASP A 309 28.82 20.53 -6.56
CA ASP A 309 29.68 20.76 -5.39
C ASP A 309 28.98 20.28 -4.12
N SER A 310 29.46 19.15 -3.60
CA SER A 310 28.86 18.38 -2.51
C SER A 310 29.95 17.71 -1.68
N ASP A 311 29.67 17.46 -0.40
CA ASP A 311 30.49 16.66 0.49
C ASP A 311 29.81 15.34 0.85
N ALA A 312 30.57 14.27 1.02
CA ALA A 312 30.00 12.96 1.34
C ALA A 312 29.76 12.80 2.86
N ALA A 313 28.64 12.21 3.23
CA ALA A 313 28.32 11.90 4.62
C ALA A 313 27.93 10.42 4.78
N THR A 314 28.24 9.87 5.95
CA THR A 314 27.79 8.53 6.33
C THR A 314 26.37 8.59 6.88
N VAL A 315 25.47 7.79 6.31
CA VAL A 315 24.10 7.58 6.78
C VAL A 315 23.95 6.20 7.41
N LEU A 316 23.11 6.15 8.44
CA LEU A 316 22.75 4.97 9.21
C LEU A 316 21.30 4.58 8.85
N LEU A 317 21.13 3.43 8.20
CA LEU A 317 19.82 2.94 7.74
C LEU A 317 19.46 1.64 8.45
N PRO A 318 18.18 1.37 8.74
CA PRO A 318 17.79 0.16 9.47
C PRO A 318 18.00 -1.12 8.64
N ARG A 319 18.43 -2.19 9.30
CA ARG A 319 18.66 -3.53 8.72
C ARG A 319 17.85 -4.59 9.48
N PHE A 320 17.14 -5.48 8.77
CA PHE A 320 16.21 -6.45 9.39
C PHE A 320 16.33 -7.90 8.86
N ASP A 321 17.36 -8.20 8.07
CA ASP A 321 17.58 -9.53 7.47
C ASP A 321 18.31 -10.53 8.37
N GLY A 322 18.71 -10.12 9.59
CA GLY A 322 19.31 -11.00 10.60
C GLY A 322 18.37 -11.31 11.78
N ASP A 323 18.86 -12.09 12.74
CA ASP A 323 18.11 -12.48 13.95
C ASP A 323 17.73 -11.30 14.86
N SER A 324 18.42 -10.18 14.72
CA SER A 324 18.17 -8.93 15.46
C SER A 324 18.26 -7.72 14.53
N PRO A 325 17.54 -6.62 14.83
CA PRO A 325 17.71 -5.36 14.10
C PRO A 325 19.16 -4.91 14.10
N GLY A 326 19.64 -4.47 12.93
CA GLY A 326 20.98 -3.94 12.72
C GLY A 326 20.95 -2.59 12.01
N VAL A 327 22.13 -2.13 11.60
CA VAL A 327 22.32 -0.84 10.92
C VAL A 327 23.16 -1.05 9.66
N LEU A 328 22.69 -0.56 8.52
CA LEU A 328 23.48 -0.35 7.32
C LEU A 328 24.22 0.97 7.43
N VAL A 329 25.53 0.93 7.22
CA VAL A 329 26.39 2.11 7.18
C VAL A 329 26.74 2.38 5.72
N ARG A 330 26.14 3.43 5.16
CA ARG A 330 26.25 3.79 3.74
C ARG A 330 26.66 5.24 3.58
N GLY A 331 27.08 5.64 2.38
CA GLY A 331 27.46 7.01 2.07
C GLY A 331 26.46 7.65 1.11
N VAL A 332 26.20 8.94 1.28
CA VAL A 332 25.44 9.77 0.34
C VAL A 332 26.16 11.10 0.09
N PRO A 333 26.05 11.68 -1.11
CA PRO A 333 26.46 13.06 -1.34
C PRO A 333 25.51 14.01 -0.60
N THR A 334 26.04 15.08 -0.02
CA THR A 334 25.28 16.02 0.78
C THR A 334 25.69 17.46 0.49
N ARG A 335 24.82 18.40 0.88
CA ARG A 335 25.10 19.83 0.81
C ARG A 335 24.37 20.56 1.93
N LEU A 336 24.84 21.76 2.28
CA LEU A 336 24.08 22.69 3.11
C LEU A 336 23.12 23.53 2.27
N VAL A 337 21.83 23.49 2.61
CA VAL A 337 20.78 24.36 2.05
C VAL A 337 20.02 24.99 3.22
N ALA A 338 19.92 26.32 3.24
CA ALA A 338 19.31 27.07 4.34
C ALA A 338 19.84 26.68 5.75
N GLY A 339 21.14 26.36 5.84
CA GLY A 339 21.79 25.95 7.09
C GLY A 339 21.52 24.50 7.51
N GLN A 340 20.76 23.73 6.74
CA GLN A 340 20.47 22.32 6.99
C GLN A 340 21.28 21.42 6.04
N ARG A 341 21.83 20.32 6.56
CA ARG A 341 22.47 19.29 5.73
C ARG A 341 21.40 18.45 5.05
N VAL A 342 21.46 18.35 3.73
CA VAL A 342 20.47 17.65 2.91
C VAL A 342 21.10 16.68 1.91
N THR A 343 20.31 15.73 1.44
CA THR A 343 20.57 14.80 0.33
C THR A 343 19.28 14.63 -0.49
N THR A 344 19.31 14.05 -1.69
CA THR A 344 18.06 13.68 -2.39
C THR A 344 17.50 12.35 -1.88
N VAL A 345 16.20 12.11 -2.10
CA VAL A 345 15.57 10.80 -1.88
C VAL A 345 16.23 9.72 -2.75
N PHE A 346 16.58 10.03 -3.99
CA PHE A 346 17.31 9.12 -4.88
C PHE A 346 18.65 8.67 -4.30
N ASP A 347 19.42 9.60 -3.73
CA ASP A 347 20.70 9.29 -3.11
C ASP A 347 20.55 8.33 -1.92
N LEU A 348 19.51 8.54 -1.10
CA LEU A 348 19.14 7.64 -0.01
C LEU A 348 18.65 6.28 -0.52
N LEU A 349 17.90 6.26 -1.63
CA LEU A 349 17.43 5.03 -2.26
C LEU A 349 18.62 4.18 -2.74
N LEU A 350 19.57 4.77 -3.45
CA LEU A 350 20.77 4.06 -3.90
C LEU A 350 21.60 3.54 -2.72
N ALA A 351 21.74 4.32 -1.65
CA ALA A 351 22.38 3.89 -0.43
C ALA A 351 21.68 2.69 0.21
N GLN A 352 20.35 2.76 0.36
CA GLN A 352 19.53 1.65 0.89
C GLN A 352 19.72 0.39 0.07
N TYR A 353 19.63 0.48 -1.26
CA TYR A 353 19.78 -0.65 -2.17
C TYR A 353 21.23 -1.13 -2.32
N GLY A 354 22.22 -0.46 -1.71
CA GLY A 354 23.62 -0.85 -1.81
C GLY A 354 24.24 -0.61 -3.20
N VAL A 355 23.74 0.37 -3.95
CA VAL A 355 24.31 0.75 -5.25
C VAL A 355 25.46 1.73 -5.00
N HIS A 356 26.68 1.21 -5.03
CA HIS A 356 27.89 1.97 -4.77
C HIS A 356 28.19 3.00 -5.87
N ARG A 357 28.66 4.18 -5.44
CA ARG A 357 29.19 5.25 -6.30
C ARG A 357 30.51 5.74 -5.71
N GLU A 358 31.45 6.06 -6.59
CA GLU A 358 32.82 6.40 -6.21
C GLU A 358 32.88 7.58 -5.23
N GLY A 359 33.79 7.51 -4.25
CA GLY A 359 34.02 8.58 -3.28
C GLY A 359 33.04 8.62 -2.09
N LEU A 360 32.04 7.74 -2.04
CA LEU A 360 31.09 7.69 -0.92
C LEU A 360 31.58 6.73 0.19
N PRO A 361 31.55 7.15 1.47
CA PRO A 361 32.01 6.33 2.59
C PRO A 361 31.04 5.18 2.89
N GLY A 362 31.42 4.31 3.82
CA GLY A 362 30.58 3.21 4.32
C GLY A 362 30.95 1.84 3.75
N THR A 363 30.12 0.85 4.06
CA THR A 363 30.27 -0.52 3.59
C THR A 363 29.41 -0.69 2.35
N TRP A 364 29.90 -1.38 1.32
CA TRP A 364 29.20 -1.53 0.05
C TRP A 364 29.33 -2.97 -0.47
N PRO A 365 28.32 -3.48 -1.20
CA PRO A 365 28.44 -4.74 -1.91
C PRO A 365 29.63 -4.75 -2.87
N THR A 366 30.38 -5.84 -2.88
CA THR A 366 31.49 -6.05 -3.84
C THR A 366 31.00 -6.42 -5.25
N GLY A 367 29.71 -6.76 -5.40
CA GLY A 367 29.04 -7.05 -6.66
C GLY A 367 27.79 -7.90 -6.43
N TYR A 368 27.15 -8.37 -7.51
CA TYR A 368 25.93 -9.18 -7.39
C TYR A 368 26.13 -10.52 -6.68
N GLY A 369 27.35 -11.06 -6.70
CA GLY A 369 27.73 -12.29 -6.01
C GLY A 369 27.97 -12.15 -4.50
N ASP A 370 27.85 -10.94 -3.95
CA ASP A 370 28.12 -10.67 -2.54
C ASP A 370 26.91 -11.00 -1.67
N ALA A 371 26.88 -12.20 -1.10
CA ALA A 371 25.79 -12.65 -0.24
C ALA A 371 25.79 -11.99 1.16
N ALA A 372 26.88 -11.33 1.57
CA ALA A 372 26.99 -10.74 2.91
C ALA A 372 26.29 -9.39 3.01
N GLU A 373 26.20 -8.66 1.89
CA GLU A 373 25.60 -7.35 1.82
C GLU A 373 24.13 -7.40 1.35
N PRO A 374 23.20 -6.71 2.04
CA PRO A 374 21.79 -6.74 1.68
C PRO A 374 21.48 -6.25 0.28
N TYR A 375 20.38 -6.80 -0.25
CA TYR A 375 19.77 -6.46 -1.53
C TYR A 375 20.57 -6.82 -2.78
N THR A 376 21.67 -7.58 -2.66
CA THR A 376 22.29 -8.19 -3.85
C THR A 376 21.49 -9.42 -4.31
N PRO A 377 21.65 -9.84 -5.58
CA PRO A 377 21.12 -11.11 -6.06
C PRO A 377 21.55 -12.34 -5.25
N ALA A 378 22.82 -12.42 -4.82
CA ALA A 378 23.32 -13.52 -4.00
C ALA A 378 22.77 -13.48 -2.56
N TRP A 379 22.58 -12.29 -1.98
CA TRP A 379 21.96 -12.13 -0.67
C TRP A 379 20.52 -12.65 -0.69
N GLN A 380 19.71 -12.24 -1.68
CA GLN A 380 18.32 -12.70 -1.72
C GLN A 380 18.22 -14.20 -1.96
N GLU A 381 19.16 -14.82 -2.69
CA GLU A 381 19.13 -16.28 -2.93
C GLU A 381 19.18 -17.05 -1.61
N SER A 382 19.97 -16.56 -0.65
CA SER A 382 20.05 -17.17 0.69
C SER A 382 18.71 -17.08 1.46
N ILE A 383 17.93 -16.02 1.24
CA ILE A 383 16.67 -15.73 1.93
C ILE A 383 15.49 -16.41 1.24
N THR A 384 15.38 -16.26 -0.08
CA THR A 384 14.21 -16.66 -0.87
C THR A 384 14.35 -18.06 -1.45
N GLY A 385 15.57 -18.55 -1.65
CA GLY A 385 15.87 -19.76 -2.42
C GLY A 385 15.79 -19.58 -3.95
N VAL A 386 15.43 -18.39 -4.46
CA VAL A 386 15.43 -18.11 -5.90
C VAL A 386 16.87 -17.91 -6.38
N PRO A 387 17.33 -18.61 -7.43
CA PRO A 387 18.69 -18.44 -7.93
C PRO A 387 19.01 -16.99 -8.30
N ALA A 388 20.14 -16.46 -7.84
CA ALA A 388 20.61 -15.10 -8.08
C ALA A 388 20.62 -14.75 -9.58
N ARG A 389 21.10 -15.68 -10.41
CA ARG A 389 21.11 -15.51 -11.88
C ARG A 389 19.71 -15.35 -12.48
N ALA A 390 18.69 -15.99 -11.90
CA ALA A 390 17.31 -15.85 -12.35
C ALA A 390 16.76 -14.47 -11.95
N ALA A 391 16.98 -14.04 -10.71
CA ALA A 391 16.62 -12.70 -10.24
C ALA A 391 17.28 -11.60 -11.09
N GLU A 392 18.59 -11.72 -11.37
CA GLU A 392 19.34 -10.81 -12.25
C GLU A 392 18.75 -10.76 -13.66
N ARG A 393 18.49 -11.93 -14.25
CA ARG A 393 17.95 -12.02 -15.62
C ARG A 393 16.58 -11.38 -15.70
N VAL A 394 15.65 -11.74 -14.82
CA VAL A 394 14.29 -11.23 -14.83
C VAL A 394 14.28 -9.71 -14.58
N ALA A 395 15.10 -9.21 -13.65
CA ALA A 395 15.24 -7.77 -13.43
C ALA A 395 15.72 -7.03 -14.69
N ARG A 396 16.77 -7.55 -15.35
CA ARG A 396 17.33 -6.94 -16.56
C ARG A 396 16.36 -7.00 -17.73
N GLU A 397 15.68 -8.12 -17.94
CA GLU A 397 14.68 -8.26 -18.98
C GLU A 397 13.49 -7.34 -18.75
N PHE A 398 12.98 -7.25 -17.52
CA PHE A 398 11.87 -6.37 -17.16
C PHE A 398 12.19 -4.91 -17.46
N ALA A 399 13.34 -4.41 -16.99
CA ALA A 399 13.78 -3.04 -17.27
C ALA A 399 14.11 -2.82 -18.75
N SER A 400 14.80 -3.75 -19.41
CA SER A 400 15.09 -3.62 -20.85
C SER A 400 13.83 -3.59 -21.70
N ASN A 401 12.79 -4.34 -21.31
CA ASN A 401 11.51 -4.30 -21.97
C ASN A 401 10.85 -2.91 -21.82
N ALA A 402 10.80 -2.37 -20.60
CA ALA A 402 10.24 -1.05 -20.32
C ALA A 402 10.98 0.08 -21.06
N GLU A 403 12.32 0.01 -21.16
CA GLU A 403 13.11 0.96 -21.93
C GLU A 403 12.77 0.91 -23.43
N ARG A 404 12.62 -0.29 -23.99
CA ARG A 404 12.35 -0.48 -25.44
C ARG A 404 10.92 -0.11 -25.83
N SER A 405 9.95 -0.31 -24.95
CA SER A 405 8.54 0.00 -25.21
C SER A 405 8.15 1.44 -24.86
N GLY A 406 9.00 2.18 -24.12
CA GLY A 406 8.74 3.57 -23.75
C GLY A 406 7.49 3.77 -22.88
N ALA A 407 7.11 2.76 -22.11
CA ALA A 407 5.86 2.64 -21.33
C ALA A 407 4.58 3.07 -22.09
N GLY A 408 4.32 2.43 -23.22
CA GLY A 408 3.01 2.52 -23.87
C GLY A 408 3.04 2.54 -25.40
N ARG A 409 3.89 1.72 -26.03
CA ARG A 409 3.70 1.29 -27.42
C ARG A 409 3.95 -0.20 -27.59
#